data_AF-A0A914YSW0-F1
#
_entry.id   AF-A0A914YSW0-F1
#
_cell.length_a   1.000
_cell.length_b   1.000
_cell.length_c   1.000
_cell.angle_alpha   90.00
_cell.angle_beta   90.00
_cell.angle_gamma   90.00
#
_symmetry.space_group_name_H-M   'P 1'
#
loop_
_entity.id
_entity.type
_entity.pdbx_description
1 polymer ?
#
loop_
_entity_poly.entity_id
_entity_poly.type
_entity_poly.pdbx_seq_one_letter_code
_entity_poly.pdbx_strand_id
1 'polypeptide(L)'
;MFQSFIFVSIFLGATVNAFSCPIGALPSPTNKPECYYFVTENVYFLEAEEICEKNGGNLVSIHNMLDNMFIAQEALKLFDKTLGPGWIQVHMIL
;
A
#
# COMPACT_ATOMS: atom_id res chain seq x y z
N MET A 1 44.14 24.95 22.72
CA MET A 1 44.74 23.64 23.09
C MET A 1 44.09 23.16 24.37
N PHE A 2 43.01 22.38 24.26
CA PHE A 2 42.72 21.21 25.10
C PHE A 2 41.76 20.37 24.27
N GLN A 3 42.25 19.18 23.92
CA GLN A 3 41.60 18.26 23.01
C GLN A 3 40.72 17.33 23.84
N SER A 4 39.56 17.00 23.26
CA SER A 4 38.92 15.68 23.29
C SER A 4 37.74 15.43 24.26
N PHE A 5 36.78 14.70 23.67
CA PHE A 5 35.74 13.85 24.27
C PHE A 5 34.53 14.65 24.83
N ILE A 6 33.28 14.49 24.39
CA ILE A 6 32.54 13.29 23.97
C ILE A 6 31.38 13.71 23.05
N PHE A 7 31.33 13.07 21.89
CA PHE A 7 30.17 12.69 21.09
C PHE A 7 28.77 13.15 21.54
N VAL A 8 28.16 13.99 20.69
CA VAL A 8 26.83 13.80 20.08
C VAL A 8 25.86 13.01 20.97
N SER A 9 25.42 13.63 22.06
CA SER A 9 24.43 13.02 22.93
C SER A 9 23.02 13.32 22.41
N ILE A 10 22.59 12.45 21.49
CA ILE A 10 21.26 11.87 21.46
C ILE A 10 20.13 12.91 21.47
N PHE A 11 19.90 13.53 20.29
CA PHE A 11 18.50 13.63 19.89
C PHE A 11 18.04 12.19 19.73
N LEU A 12 17.27 11.69 20.69
CA LEU A 12 16.43 10.51 20.50
C LEU A 12 15.28 10.86 19.54
N GLY A 13 15.62 11.47 18.40
CA GLY A 13 14.82 11.35 17.21
C GLY A 13 15.05 9.94 16.74
N ALA A 14 14.31 8.98 17.31
CA ALA A 14 14.03 7.77 16.57
C ALA A 14 13.54 8.26 15.20
N THR A 15 14.36 8.08 14.16
CA THR A 15 13.90 8.24 12.79
C THR A 15 12.90 7.12 12.60
N VAL A 16 11.66 7.35 13.01
CA VAL A 16 10.55 6.54 12.57
C VAL A 16 10.46 6.86 11.09
N ASN A 17 11.12 6.04 10.27
CA ASN A 17 10.83 5.95 8.84
C ASN A 17 9.42 5.34 8.71
N ALA A 18 8.41 6.01 9.26
CA ALA A 18 7.03 5.77 8.94
C ALA A 18 6.88 6.27 7.51
N PHE A 19 6.92 5.34 6.57
CA PHE A 19 6.54 5.64 5.20
C PHE A 19 5.12 6.21 5.23
N SER A 20 4.98 7.49 4.89
CA SER A 20 3.69 8.16 4.90
C SER A 20 3.04 7.96 3.54
N CYS A 21 1.94 7.21 3.53
CA CYS A 21 1.14 7.06 2.32
C CYS A 21 0.37 8.35 2.01
N PRO A 22 0.11 8.65 0.72
CA PRO A 22 -0.77 9.74 0.38
C PRO A 22 -2.20 9.46 0.87
N ILE A 23 -3.00 10.53 0.97
CA ILE A 23 -4.33 10.47 1.60
C ILE A 23 -5.22 9.45 0.87
N GLY A 24 -5.78 8.51 1.63
CA GLY A 24 -6.67 7.47 1.10
C GLY A 24 -5.96 6.19 0.67
N ALA A 25 -4.62 6.15 0.66
CA ALA A 25 -3.87 4.91 0.47
C ALA A 25 -3.54 4.23 1.80
N LEU A 26 -3.43 2.90 1.74
CA LEU A 26 -3.08 2.07 2.87
C LEU A 26 -1.64 1.55 2.76
N PRO A 27 -0.86 1.54 3.85
CA PRO A 27 0.52 1.07 3.83
C PRO A 27 0.60 -0.47 3.76
N SER A 28 1.65 -0.97 3.11
CA SER A 28 1.98 -2.40 3.13
C SER A 28 2.33 -2.88 4.55
N PRO A 29 1.88 -4.10 4.96
CA PRO A 29 2.29 -4.74 6.20
C PRO A 29 3.77 -5.15 6.26
N THR A 30 4.50 -5.16 5.14
CA THR A 30 5.85 -5.77 5.06
C THR A 30 7.01 -4.82 5.38
N ASN A 31 6.77 -3.68 6.05
CA ASN A 31 7.74 -2.61 6.29
C ASN A 31 8.39 -2.07 5.00
N LYS A 32 7.72 -2.26 3.86
CA LYS A 32 8.14 -1.72 2.57
C LYS A 32 7.47 -0.37 2.31
N PRO A 33 8.12 0.51 1.55
CA PRO A 33 7.52 1.76 1.10
C PRO A 33 6.53 1.53 -0.05
N GLU A 34 5.55 0.65 0.15
CA GLU A 34 4.48 0.35 -0.80
C GLU A 34 3.15 0.82 -0.20
N CYS A 35 2.34 1.51 -1.01
CA CYS A 35 1.01 1.99 -0.64
C CYS A 35 -0.01 1.47 -1.65
N TYR A 36 -1.21 1.15 -1.18
CA TYR A 36 -2.27 0.60 -2.01
C TYR A 36 -3.51 1.51 -2.00
N TYR A 37 -4.07 1.74 -3.19
CA TYR A 37 -5.38 2.34 -3.38
C TYR A 37 -6.38 1.28 -3.82
N PHE A 38 -7.59 1.36 -3.29
CA PHE A 38 -8.69 0.49 -3.65
C PHE A 38 -9.72 1.31 -4.42
N VAL A 39 -9.89 0.97 -5.70
CA VAL A 39 -10.89 1.59 -6.57
C VAL A 39 -12.08 0.65 -6.67
N THR A 40 -13.27 1.16 -6.38
CA THR A 40 -14.50 0.35 -6.36
C THR A 40 -15.27 0.38 -7.68
N GLU A 41 -14.78 1.12 -8.66
CA GLU A 41 -15.37 1.22 -9.99
C GLU A 41 -15.17 -0.09 -10.77
N ASN A 42 -16.22 -0.57 -11.43
CA ASN A 42 -16.14 -1.75 -12.29
C ASN A 42 -15.73 -1.32 -13.70
N VAL A 43 -14.47 -1.56 -14.03
CA VAL A 43 -13.82 -1.17 -15.29
C VAL A 43 -13.05 -2.33 -15.88
N TYR A 44 -12.70 -2.23 -17.17
CA TYR A 44 -11.85 -3.22 -17.82
C TYR A 44 -10.40 -3.10 -17.34
N PHE A 45 -9.63 -4.18 -17.48
CA PHE A 45 -8.24 -4.25 -17.01
C PHE A 45 -7.37 -3.07 -17.46
N LEU A 46 -7.43 -2.69 -18.74
CA LEU A 46 -6.64 -1.58 -19.28
C LEU A 46 -7.04 -0.23 -18.71
N GLU A 47 -8.33 -0.04 -18.44
CA GLU A 47 -8.85 1.18 -17.83
C GLU A 47 -8.48 1.25 -16.34
N ALA A 48 -8.46 0.11 -15.64
CA ALA A 48 -7.96 0.02 -14.27
C ALA A 48 -6.48 0.41 -14.17
N GLU A 49 -5.64 -0.04 -15.11
CA GLU A 49 -4.23 0.37 -15.18
C GLU A 49 -4.11 1.88 -15.40
N GLU A 50 -4.84 2.43 -16.37
CA GLU A 50 -4.83 3.88 -16.66
C GLU A 50 -5.27 4.71 -15.43
N ILE A 51 -6.26 4.22 -14.66
CA ILE A 51 -6.68 4.86 -13.41
C ILE A 51 -5.54 4.85 -12.40
N CYS A 52 -4.84 3.72 -12.21
CA CYS A 52 -3.70 3.65 -11.30
C CYS A 52 -2.55 4.55 -11.74
N GLU A 53 -2.23 4.57 -13.03
CA GLU A 53 -1.20 5.45 -13.63
C GLU A 53 -1.51 6.94 -13.40
N LYS A 54 -2.77 7.36 -13.58
CA LYS A 54 -3.23 8.73 -13.30
C LYS A 54 -3.06 9.13 -11.83
N ASN A 55 -3.10 8.15 -10.91
CA ASN A 55 -2.88 8.37 -9.48
C ASN A 55 -1.41 8.21 -9.06
N GLY A 56 -0.48 8.07 -10.02
CA GLY A 56 0.95 7.96 -9.76
C GLY A 56 1.42 6.57 -9.30
N GLY A 57 0.63 5.53 -9.58
CA GLY A 57 0.97 4.13 -9.32
C GLY A 57 0.72 3.25 -10.55
N ASN A 58 0.66 1.93 -10.36
CA ASN A 58 0.25 0.96 -11.37
C ASN A 58 -0.72 -0.04 -10.71
N LEU A 59 -1.36 -0.92 -11.48
CA LEU A 59 -2.07 -2.03 -10.88
C LEU A 59 -1.15 -2.83 -9.96
N VAL A 60 -1.73 -3.29 -8.86
CA VAL A 60 -0.97 -3.98 -7.82
C VAL A 60 -0.35 -5.26 -8.35
N SER A 61 0.95 -5.44 -8.09
CA SER A 61 1.65 -6.70 -8.30
C SER A 61 2.06 -7.25 -6.93
N ILE A 62 1.63 -8.47 -6.63
CA ILE A 62 1.71 -9.03 -5.28
C ILE A 62 2.87 -10.02 -5.23
N HIS A 63 3.94 -9.67 -4.51
CA HIS A 63 5.15 -10.51 -4.46
C HIS A 63 5.33 -11.28 -3.17
N ASN A 64 4.38 -11.19 -2.23
CA ASN A 64 4.46 -11.94 -0.98
C ASN A 64 3.09 -12.20 -0.37
N MET A 65 3.07 -13.19 0.52
CA MET A 65 1.87 -13.68 1.17
C MET A 65 1.22 -12.65 2.11
N LEU A 66 2.02 -11.81 2.79
CA LEU A 66 1.48 -10.83 3.75
C LEU A 66 0.69 -9.74 3.02
N ASP A 67 1.24 -9.19 1.94
CA ASP A 67 0.54 -8.22 1.10
C ASP A 67 -0.68 -8.86 0.43
N ASN A 68 -0.57 -10.10 -0.06
CA ASN A 68 -1.71 -10.84 -0.61
C ASN A 68 -2.88 -10.95 0.38
N MET A 69 -2.59 -11.37 1.61
CA MET A 69 -3.60 -11.52 2.67
C MET A 69 -4.20 -10.17 3.06
N PHE A 70 -3.35 -9.14 3.20
CA PHE A 70 -3.78 -7.79 3.55
C PHE A 70 -4.72 -7.20 2.50
N ILE A 71 -4.32 -7.24 1.23
CA ILE A 71 -5.10 -6.72 0.09
C ILE A 71 -6.43 -7.46 -0.01
N ALA A 72 -6.42 -8.79 0.09
CA ALA A 72 -7.65 -9.59 0.04
C ALA A 72 -8.62 -9.24 1.19
N GLN A 73 -8.11 -9.09 2.41
CA GLN A 73 -8.94 -8.73 3.56
C GLN A 73 -9.54 -7.33 3.41
N GLU A 74 -8.78 -6.37 2.91
CA GLU A 74 -9.25 -5.01 2.74
C GLU A 74 -10.26 -4.90 1.58
N ALA A 75 -10.00 -5.58 0.47
CA ALA A 75 -10.96 -5.71 -0.63
C ALA A 75 -12.30 -6.26 -0.11
N LEU A 76 -12.30 -7.30 0.72
CA LEU A 76 -13.54 -7.86 1.30
C LEU A 76 -14.32 -6.88 2.18
N LYS A 77 -13.68 -5.88 2.78
CA LYS A 77 -14.38 -4.84 3.57
C LYS A 77 -15.02 -3.79 2.68
N LEU A 78 -14.35 -3.45 1.59
CA LEU A 78 -14.72 -2.36 0.69
C LEU A 78 -15.77 -2.78 -0.34
N PHE A 79 -15.65 -4.00 -0.86
CA PHE A 79 -16.63 -4.58 -1.76
C PHE A 79 -17.75 -5.21 -0.93
N ASP A 80 -18.78 -4.42 -0.64
CA ASP A 80 -19.93 -4.85 0.16
C ASP A 80 -20.60 -6.11 -0.43
N LYS A 81 -21.03 -7.02 0.44
CA LYS A 81 -21.65 -8.33 0.11
C LYS A 81 -22.97 -8.20 -0.67
N THR A 82 -23.44 -6.98 -0.91
CA THR A 82 -24.66 -6.62 -1.65
C THR A 82 -24.45 -6.53 -3.16
N LEU A 83 -23.20 -6.36 -3.61
CA LEU A 83 -22.79 -6.80 -4.94
C LEU A 83 -22.82 -8.33 -4.87
N GLY A 84 -23.77 -8.98 -5.55
CA GLY A 84 -23.98 -10.44 -5.45
C GLY A 84 -22.75 -11.26 -5.88
N PRO A 85 -22.87 -12.51 -6.37
CA PRO A 85 -21.77 -13.18 -7.07
C PRO A 85 -21.50 -12.50 -8.44
N GLY A 86 -21.38 -11.17 -8.47
CA GLY A 86 -20.70 -10.44 -9.51
C GLY A 86 -19.24 -10.82 -9.37
N TRP A 87 -18.73 -11.44 -10.43
CA TRP A 87 -17.33 -11.72 -10.72
C TRP A 87 -16.42 -11.17 -9.65
N ILE A 88 -15.88 -12.07 -8.82
CA ILE A 88 -14.71 -11.79 -8.01
C ILE A 88 -13.67 -11.26 -9.01
N GLN A 89 -13.64 -9.95 -9.21
CA GLN A 89 -12.55 -9.25 -9.90
C GLN A 89 -11.42 -9.05 -8.89
N VAL A 90 -11.20 -10.07 -8.06
CA VAL A 90 -9.87 -10.50 -7.70
C VAL A 90 -9.37 -11.27 -8.94
N HIS A 91 -9.14 -10.55 -10.04
CA HIS A 91 -8.19 -11.04 -11.01
C HIS A 91 -6.83 -10.89 -10.34
N MET A 92 -6.55 -11.86 -9.47
CA MET A 92 -5.25 -12.15 -8.89
C MET A 92 -4.31 -12.30 -10.09
N ILE A 93 -3.61 -11.23 -10.44
CA ILE A 93 -2.39 -11.37 -11.22
C ILE A 93 -1.34 -11.81 -10.21
N LEU A 94 -0.81 -13.01 -10.48
CA LEU A 94 0.18 -13.77 -9.72
C LEU A 94 1.31 -12.93 -9.13
#